data_AF-A0AAE0CHT4-F1
#
_entry.id   AF-A0AAE0CHT4-F1
#
_cell.length_a   1.000
_cell.length_b   1.000
_cell.length_c   1.000
_cell.angle_alpha   90.00
_cell.angle_beta   90.00
_cell.angle_gamma   90.00
#
_symmetry.space_group_name_H-M   'P 1'
#
loop_
_entity.id
_entity.type
_entity.pdbx_description
1 polymer ?
#
loop_
_entity_poly.entity_id
_entity_poly.type
_entity_poly.pdbx_seq_one_letter_code
_entity_poly.pdbx_strand_id
1 'polypeptide(L)'
;TLVCYSHKQLVKLNRMEATTEVSCWGAMEAGASLVPFSYKMGSTPGSDEVDIKITHCGVCHSDVHQIDDAWKLASFPLVPGHEIIGNVVAVGADATHKLQLMLLSLREVQF
;
A
#
# COMPACT_ATOMS: atom_id res chain seq x y z
N THR A 1 11.81 1.67 3.32
CA THR A 1 10.67 2.52 2.95
C THR A 1 9.83 1.76 1.95
N LEU A 2 8.87 1.02 2.48
CA LEU A 2 7.82 0.36 1.72
C LEU A 2 6.55 1.16 2.02
N VAL A 3 5.71 1.50 1.05
CA VAL A 3 4.59 2.43 1.29
C VAL A 3 3.24 1.83 0.91
N CYS A 4 2.25 2.12 1.76
CA CYS A 4 0.89 1.60 1.87
C CYS A 4 0.12 1.40 0.56
N TYR A 5 -0.61 0.28 0.54
CA TYR A 5 -1.83 0.09 -0.24
C TYR A 5 -2.97 0.93 0.37
N SER A 6 -3.60 1.80 -0.44
CA SER A 6 -4.99 2.25 -0.23
C SER A 6 -5.86 1.40 -1.16
N HIS A 7 -6.87 0.75 -0.58
CA HIS A 7 -7.86 -0.02 -1.33
C HIS A 7 -8.82 0.96 -1.99
N LYS A 8 -8.52 1.42 -3.21
CA LYS A 8 -9.41 2.33 -3.95
C LYS A 8 -10.67 1.61 -4.41
N GLN A 9 -11.77 1.77 -3.68
CA GLN A 9 -13.11 1.69 -4.26
C GLN A 9 -13.51 3.09 -4.75
N LEU A 10 -13.73 3.20 -6.06
CA LEU A 10 -14.00 4.44 -6.79
C LEU A 10 -15.28 5.15 -6.30
N VAL A 11 -15.14 6.34 -5.71
CA VAL A 11 -16.20 7.34 -5.65
C VAL A 11 -15.65 8.66 -6.22
N LYS A 12 -16.22 9.10 -7.34
CA LYS A 12 -15.88 10.36 -8.02
C LYS A 12 -16.44 11.55 -7.25
N LEU A 13 -15.60 12.42 -6.68
CA LEU A 13 -15.98 13.78 -6.33
C LEU A 13 -14.85 14.76 -6.66
N ASN A 14 -15.21 15.84 -7.36
CA ASN A 14 -14.34 16.92 -7.80
C ASN A 14 -13.78 17.70 -6.60
N ARG A 15 -12.54 17.44 -6.22
CA ARG A 15 -11.73 18.36 -5.42
C ARG A 15 -10.29 18.28 -5.93
N MET A 16 -9.66 19.42 -6.22
CA MET A 16 -8.23 19.48 -6.48
C MET A 16 -7.50 19.17 -5.16
N GLU A 17 -7.36 17.89 -4.87
CA GLU A 17 -6.68 17.35 -3.70
C GLU A 17 -5.16 17.57 -3.85
N ALA A 18 -4.52 18.15 -2.84
CA ALA A 18 -3.06 18.18 -2.79
C ALA A 18 -2.55 16.73 -2.83
N THR A 19 -1.38 16.49 -3.44
CA THR A 19 -0.85 15.13 -3.58
C THR A 19 0.47 15.02 -2.85
N THR A 20 0.64 13.95 -2.09
CA THR A 20 1.89 13.60 -1.43
C THR A 20 2.64 12.62 -2.32
N GLU A 21 3.88 12.93 -2.66
CA GLU A 21 4.74 11.99 -3.38
C GLU A 21 5.31 10.96 -2.42
N VAL A 22 5.25 9.71 -2.83
CA VAL A 22 5.60 8.55 -2.03
C VAL A 22 6.69 7.76 -2.75
N SER A 23 7.84 7.58 -2.11
CA SER A 23 8.96 6.79 -2.65
C SER A 23 8.96 5.36 -2.10
N CYS A 24 9.22 4.40 -2.98
CA CYS A 24 9.21 2.97 -2.70
C CYS A 24 10.14 2.21 -3.67
N TRP A 25 10.19 0.89 -3.52
CA TRP A 25 10.86 -0.02 -4.45
C TRP A 25 9.81 -0.89 -5.11
N GLY A 26 9.80 -0.96 -6.44
CA GLY A 26 8.78 -1.71 -7.18
C GLY A 26 9.36 -2.51 -8.32
N ALA A 27 8.68 -3.61 -8.66
CA ALA A 27 8.89 -4.36 -9.88
C ALA A 27 8.08 -3.70 -11.01
N MET A 28 8.71 -3.51 -12.17
CA MET A 28 8.05 -2.88 -13.34
C MET A 28 7.37 -3.90 -14.26
N GLU A 29 7.76 -5.17 -14.14
CA GLU A 29 7.21 -6.31 -14.88
C GLU A 29 7.48 -7.60 -14.09
N ALA A 30 6.85 -8.70 -14.51
CA ALA A 30 6.97 -9.99 -13.84
C ALA A 30 8.41 -10.50 -13.81
N GLY A 31 8.88 -10.88 -12.61
CA GLY A 31 10.23 -11.40 -12.36
C GLY A 31 11.35 -10.36 -12.41
N ALA A 32 11.04 -9.07 -12.60
CA ALA A 32 12.04 -8.02 -12.63
C ALA A 32 12.62 -7.73 -11.24
N SER A 33 13.89 -7.31 -11.21
CA SER A 33 14.50 -6.74 -10.01
C SER A 33 13.77 -5.47 -9.56
N LEU A 34 13.70 -5.25 -8.25
CA LEU A 34 13.09 -4.04 -7.71
C LEU A 34 13.95 -2.81 -8.03
N VAL A 35 13.29 -1.75 -8.49
CA VAL A 35 13.92 -0.45 -8.78
C VAL A 35 13.24 0.66 -7.98
N PRO A 36 13.91 1.79 -7.72
CA PRO A 36 13.27 2.95 -7.11
C PRO A 36 12.06 3.39 -7.92
N PHE A 37 10.94 3.59 -7.25
CA PHE A 37 9.67 4.01 -7.83
C PHE A 37 9.00 5.06 -6.93
N SER A 38 8.30 6.01 -7.54
CA SER A 38 7.50 6.97 -6.79
C SER A 38 6.10 7.07 -7.39
N TYR A 39 5.09 7.21 -6.52
CA TYR A 39 3.71 7.46 -6.94
C TYR A 39 3.09 8.59 -6.10
N LYS A 40 1.98 9.12 -6.60
CA LYS A 40 1.23 10.19 -5.92
C LYS A 40 0.08 9.60 -5.12
N MET A 41 0.08 9.90 -3.83
CA MET A 41 -1.01 9.65 -2.91
C MET A 41 -1.82 10.93 -2.70
N GLY A 42 -3.10 10.83 -2.33
CA GLY A 42 -3.88 12.00 -1.90
C GLY A 42 -3.28 12.62 -0.64
N SER A 43 -3.54 13.91 -0.40
CA SER A 43 -3.05 14.61 0.81
C SER A 43 -3.77 14.21 2.09
N THR A 44 -4.96 13.62 1.96
CA THR A 44 -5.76 13.16 3.10
C THR A 44 -6.33 11.78 2.81
N PRO A 45 -6.40 10.90 3.82
CA PRO A 45 -7.04 9.60 3.67
C PRO A 45 -8.54 9.77 3.41
N GLY A 46 -9.14 8.81 2.70
CA GLY A 46 -10.60 8.66 2.65
C GLY A 46 -11.21 8.42 4.02
N SER A 47 -12.53 8.52 4.14
CA SER A 47 -13.23 8.43 5.44
C SER A 47 -12.95 7.13 6.19
N ASP A 48 -12.76 6.03 5.46
CA ASP A 48 -12.51 4.68 5.98
C ASP A 48 -11.02 4.27 6.01
N GLU A 49 -10.12 5.18 5.62
CA GLU A 49 -8.70 4.92 5.44
C GLU A 49 -7.85 5.46 6.60
N VAL A 50 -6.62 4.95 6.70
CA VAL A 50 -5.60 5.42 7.63
C VAL A 50 -4.29 5.54 6.87
N ASP A 51 -3.64 6.68 7.00
CA ASP A 51 -2.29 6.87 6.46
C ASP A 51 -1.27 6.44 7.51
N ILE A 52 -0.35 5.57 7.09
CA ILE A 52 0.71 5.04 7.95
C ILE A 52 2.07 5.46 7.40
N LYS A 53 2.85 6.13 8.24
CA LYS A 53 4.29 6.31 8.00
C LYS A 53 5.01 5.03 8.38
N ILE A 54 5.29 4.21 7.38
CA ILE A 54 5.93 2.90 7.55
C ILE A 54 7.39 3.07 7.97
N THR A 55 7.77 2.34 9.02
CA THR A 55 9.13 2.31 9.55
C THR A 55 9.85 1.03 9.15
N HIS A 56 9.13 -0.09 9.13
CA HIS A 56 9.66 -1.42 8.82
C HIS A 56 8.65 -2.21 7.99
N CYS A 57 9.15 -3.12 7.16
CA CYS A 57 8.34 -4.15 6.54
C CYS A 57 9.10 -5.48 6.59
N GLY A 58 8.40 -6.56 6.94
CA GLY A 58 8.87 -7.92 6.77
C GLY A 58 8.97 -8.31 5.30
N VAL A 59 9.71 -9.38 5.03
CA VAL A 59 9.86 -9.98 3.70
C VAL A 59 9.59 -11.46 3.83
N CYS A 60 8.69 -11.98 3.00
CA CYS A 60 8.38 -13.40 2.98
C CYS A 60 8.37 -13.94 1.55
N HIS A 61 8.23 -15.26 1.41
CA HIS A 61 8.27 -15.90 0.10
C HIS A 61 7.08 -15.49 -0.80
N SER A 62 5.96 -15.08 -0.21
CA SER A 62 4.81 -14.63 -0.99
C SER A 62 5.07 -13.28 -1.70
N ASP A 63 6.04 -12.48 -1.25
CA ASP A 63 6.48 -11.30 -1.99
C ASP A 63 7.15 -11.70 -3.32
N VAL A 64 7.98 -12.75 -3.28
CA VAL A 64 8.64 -13.29 -4.48
C VAL A 64 7.60 -13.85 -5.46
N HIS A 65 6.63 -14.62 -4.97
CA HIS A 65 5.54 -15.13 -5.82
C HIS A 65 4.72 -14.02 -6.49
N GLN A 66 4.51 -12.90 -5.82
CA GLN A 66 3.84 -11.74 -6.41
C GLN A 66 4.73 -11.06 -7.46
N ILE A 67 6.01 -10.85 -7.18
CA ILE A 67 6.98 -10.25 -8.14
C ILE A 67 7.07 -11.10 -9.40
N ASP A 68 7.15 -12.42 -9.27
CA ASP A 68 7.26 -13.36 -10.39
C ASP A 68 5.93 -13.55 -11.15
N ASP A 69 4.84 -12.94 -10.67
CA ASP A 69 3.48 -13.15 -11.16
C ASP A 69 3.17 -14.65 -11.28
N ALA A 70 3.47 -15.41 -10.23
CA ALA A 70 3.36 -16.87 -10.21
C ALA A 70 1.91 -17.34 -10.41
N TRP A 71 0.94 -16.51 -10.02
CA TRP A 71 -0.49 -16.79 -10.12
C TRP A 71 -1.20 -16.08 -11.28
N LYS A 72 -0.50 -15.27 -12.07
CA LYS A 72 -1.08 -14.51 -13.22
C LYS A 72 -2.19 -13.53 -12.81
N LEU A 73 -1.98 -12.89 -11.67
CA LEU A 73 -2.91 -11.93 -11.05
C LEU A 73 -2.22 -10.60 -10.68
N ALA A 74 -0.90 -10.51 -10.81
CA ALA A 74 -0.17 -9.31 -10.44
C ALA A 74 -0.43 -8.17 -11.44
N SER A 75 -0.55 -6.95 -10.93
CA SER A 75 -0.58 -5.73 -11.73
C SER A 75 0.71 -4.95 -11.48
N PHE A 76 1.35 -4.49 -12.56
CA PHE A 76 2.59 -3.73 -12.52
C PHE A 76 2.33 -2.25 -12.86
N PRO A 77 3.07 -1.29 -12.26
CA PRO A 77 4.18 -1.47 -11.31
C PRO A 77 3.69 -2.02 -9.96
N LEU A 78 4.38 -3.05 -9.46
CA LEU A 78 4.04 -3.75 -8.22
C LEU A 78 5.02 -3.33 -7.12
N VAL A 79 4.49 -2.89 -5.98
CA VAL A 79 5.27 -2.63 -4.77
C VAL A 79 5.02 -3.78 -3.80
N PRO A 80 5.94 -4.76 -3.66
CA PRO A 80 5.74 -5.92 -2.78
C PRO A 80 5.77 -5.50 -1.31
N GLY A 81 5.42 -6.42 -0.41
CA GLY A 81 5.54 -6.27 1.03
C GLY A 81 4.20 -5.97 1.71
N HIS A 82 3.82 -6.91 2.56
CA HIS A 82 2.51 -6.99 3.20
C HIS A 82 2.62 -7.25 4.70
N GLU A 83 3.80 -7.00 5.28
CA GLU A 83 4.11 -7.21 6.70
C GLU A 83 4.65 -5.91 7.31
N ILE A 84 3.86 -4.84 7.24
CA ILE A 84 4.31 -3.49 7.62
C ILE A 84 4.11 -3.17 9.11
N ILE A 85 5.02 -2.35 9.65
CA ILE A 85 4.87 -1.65 10.93
C ILE A 85 5.21 -0.17 10.73
N GLY A 86 4.41 0.72 11.31
CA GLY A 86 4.59 2.15 11.19
C GLY A 86 3.79 2.95 12.20
N ASN A 87 3.88 4.27 12.08
CA ASN A 87 3.09 5.19 12.88
C ASN A 87 1.91 5.70 12.07
N VAL A 88 0.72 5.71 12.66
CA VAL A 88 -0.45 6.38 12.08
C VAL A 88 -0.20 7.89 12.05
N VAL A 89 -0.36 8.50 10.88
CA VAL A 89 -0.13 9.95 10.68
C VAL A 89 -1.39 10.72 10.28
N ALA A 90 -2.40 10.05 9.73
CA ALA A 90 -3.73 10.60 9.51
C ALA A 90 -4.78 9.49 9.55
N VAL A 91 -6.01 9.83 9.95
CA VAL A 91 -7.12 8.89 10.13
C VAL A 91 -8.36 9.51 9.50
N GLY A 92 -9.06 8.76 8.65
CA GLY A 92 -10.36 9.14 8.12
C GLY A 92 -11.43 9.22 9.21
N ALA A 93 -12.48 10.00 8.98
CA ALA A 93 -13.52 10.28 9.97
C ALA A 93 -14.19 9.00 10.54
N ASP A 94 -14.35 7.97 9.69
CA ASP A 94 -15.04 6.71 10.03
C ASP A 94 -14.03 5.60 10.43
N ALA A 95 -12.72 5.85 10.28
CA ALA A 95 -11.66 4.89 10.57
C ALA A 95 -11.23 4.86 12.06
N THR A 96 -11.88 5.63 12.93
CA THR A 96 -11.53 5.76 14.36
C THR A 96 -11.61 4.43 15.13
N HIS A 97 -12.51 3.53 14.75
CA HIS A 97 -12.60 2.18 15.34
C HIS A 97 -11.54 1.20 14.83
N LYS A 98 -10.77 1.56 13.78
CA LYS A 98 -9.74 0.71 13.15
C LYS A 98 -8.35 0.93 13.74
N LEU A 99 -8.23 1.69 14.83
CA LEU A 99 -6.97 2.04 15.49
C LEU A 99 -6.35 0.93 16.35
N GLN A 100 -6.92 -0.27 16.33
CA GLN A 100 -6.29 -1.44 16.95
C GLN A 100 -5.02 -1.76 16.16
N LEU A 101 -3.86 -1.84 16.85
CA LEU A 101 -2.54 -2.24 16.32
C LEU A 101 -2.66 -2.89 14.95
N MET A 102 -2.48 -2.10 13.88
CA MET A 102 -2.57 -2.59 12.51
C MET A 102 -1.31 -3.43 12.23
N LEU A 103 -1.25 -4.62 12.82
CA LEU A 103 -0.59 -5.75 12.20
C LEU A 103 -1.48 -6.09 11.01
N LEU A 104 -1.19 -5.50 9.85
CA LEU A 104 -1.77 -5.94 8.58
C LEU A 104 -1.19 -7.33 8.25
N SER A 105 -1.51 -8.33 9.05
CA SER A 105 -1.41 -9.73 8.67
C SER A 105 -2.61 -10.00 7.77
N LEU A 106 -2.36 -10.03 6.47
CA LEU A 106 -3.32 -10.36 5.41
C LEU A 106 -4.37 -11.40 5.88
N ARG A 107 -5.57 -10.94 6.25
CA ARG A 107 -6.75 -11.81 6.29
C ARG A 107 -7.65 -11.63 5.07
N GLU A 108 -7.36 -10.65 4.20
CA GLU A 108 -8.19 -10.37 3.01
C GLU A 108 -7.38 -9.87 1.79
N VAL A 109 -6.18 -10.43 1.55
CA VAL A 109 -5.74 -10.59 0.15
C VAL A 109 -6.19 -12.00 -0.22
N GLN A 110 -7.40 -12.07 -0.78
CA GLN A 110 -7.90 -13.29 -1.39
C GLN A 110 -6.95 -13.69 -2.53
N PHE A 111 -6.64 -14.99 -2.58
CA PHE A 111 -6.00 -15.66 -3.70
C PHE A 111 -6.69 -15.36 -5.03
#